data_AF-A0A0L8MCC2-F1
#
_entry.id   AF-A0A0L8MCC2-F1
#
_cell.length_a   1.000
_cell.length_b   1.000
_cell.length_c   1.000
_cell.angle_alpha   90.00
_cell.angle_beta   90.00
_cell.angle_gamma   90.00
#
_symmetry.space_group_name_H-M   'P 1'
#
loop_
_entity.id
_entity.type
_entity.pdbx_description
1 polymer ?
#
loop_
_entity_poly.entity_id
_entity_poly.type
_entity_poly.pdbx_seq_one_letter_code
_entity_poly.pdbx_strand_id
1 'polypeptide(L)' 'MLAALKALYAQALEYPEEVFSPDVELEADLGVDSLKQTELLARVADEYGLPETLDGFRVTDHGTLAQIADLVI' A
#
# COMPACT_ATOMS: atom_id res chain seq x y z
N MET A 1 7.42 1.59 10.52
CA MET A 1 6.31 1.12 9.70
C MET A 1 6.43 1.60 8.25
N LEU A 2 6.33 2.91 7.99
CA LEU A 2 6.36 3.46 6.62
C LEU A 2 7.56 3.03 5.75
N ALA A 3 8.77 2.97 6.32
CA ALA A 3 9.96 2.55 5.58
C ALA A 3 9.89 1.08 5.09
N ALA A 4 9.30 0.18 5.88
CA ALA A 4 9.14 -1.22 5.49
C ALA A 4 8.07 -1.39 4.40
N LEU A 5 6.93 -0.69 4.55
CA LEU A 5 5.88 -0.61 3.53
C LEU A 5 6.42 -0.05 2.20
N LYS A 6 7.19 1.04 2.28
CA LYS A 6 7.83 1.66 1.13
C LYS A 6 8.75 0.69 0.38
N ALA A 7 9.62 -0.04 1.10
CA ALA A 7 10.48 -1.05 0.49
C ALA A 7 9.69 -2.20 -0.14
N LEU A 8 8.61 -2.66 0.51
CA LEU A 8 7.72 -3.71 0.00
C LEU A 8 7.04 -3.29 -1.30
N TYR A 9 6.47 -2.08 -1.35
CA TYR A 9 5.81 -1.54 -2.54
C TYR A 9 6.80 -1.28 -3.67
N ALA A 10 7.97 -0.70 -3.36
CA ALA A 10 9.03 -0.46 -4.33
C ALA A 10 9.52 -1.76 -4.99
N GLN A 11 9.75 -2.80 -4.20
CA GLN A 11 10.16 -4.10 -4.72
C GLN A 11 9.06 -4.75 -5.57
N ALA A 12 7.80 -4.69 -5.13
CA ALA A 12 6.71 -5.36 -5.82
C ALA A 12 6.27 -4.66 -7.12
N LEU A 13 6.41 -3.34 -7.18
CA LEU A 13 6.05 -2.51 -8.34
C LEU A 13 7.25 -2.19 -9.23
N GLU A 14 8.44 -2.68 -8.87
CA GLU A 14 9.69 -2.47 -9.60
C GLU A 14 10.04 -0.98 -9.79
N TYR A 15 9.65 -0.15 -8.83
CA TYR A 15 9.95 1.27 -8.77
C TYR A 15 11.05 1.53 -7.74
N PRO A 16 11.91 2.56 -7.95
CA PRO A 16 12.86 2.94 -6.94
C PRO A 16 12.13 3.44 -5.69
N GLU A 17 12.67 3.18 -4.50
CA GLU A 17 12.05 3.66 -3.25
C GLU A 17 11.84 5.18 -3.25
N GLU A 18 12.69 5.94 -3.93
CA GLU A 18 12.66 7.41 -3.98
C GLU A 18 11.36 8.00 -4.55
N VAL A 19 10.64 7.29 -5.43
CA VAL A 19 9.34 7.77 -5.95
C VAL A 19 8.21 7.64 -4.93
N PHE A 20 8.38 6.80 -3.90
CA PHE A 20 7.37 6.60 -2.87
C PHE A 20 7.52 7.63 -1.75
N SER A 21 6.74 8.70 -1.84
CA SER A 21 6.54 9.66 -0.74
C SER A 21 5.35 9.23 0.12
N PRO A 22 5.23 9.70 1.38
CA PRO A 22 4.12 9.33 2.25
C PRO A 22 2.75 9.63 1.62
N ASP A 23 2.64 10.78 0.96
CA ASP A 23 1.40 11.32 0.40
C ASP A 23 1.25 11.09 -1.12
N VAL A 24 2.12 10.27 -1.73
CA VAL A 24 2.02 10.00 -3.18
C VAL A 24 0.79 9.15 -3.47
N GLU A 25 0.02 9.51 -4.50
CA GLU A 25 -1.12 8.71 -4.93
C GLU A 25 -0.67 7.55 -5.82
N LEU A 26 -0.84 6.33 -5.33
CA LEU A 26 -0.40 5.12 -6.02
C LEU A 26 -1.06 4.98 -7.40
N GLU A 27 -2.38 5.18 -7.51
CA GLU A 27 -3.06 5.09 -8.81
C GLU A 27 -2.91 6.37 -9.64
N ALA A 28 -3.11 7.54 -9.01
CA ALA A 28 -3.19 8.81 -9.75
C ALA A 28 -1.82 9.34 -10.19
N ASP A 29 -0.79 9.22 -9.34
CA ASP A 29 0.55 9.72 -9.64
C ASP A 29 1.47 8.63 -10.20
N LEU A 30 1.42 7.42 -9.63
CA LEU A 30 2.31 6.31 -10.03
C LEU A 30 1.68 5.35 -11.05
N GLY A 31 0.39 5.48 -11.36
CA GLY A 31 -0.29 4.63 -12.33
C GLY A 31 -0.40 3.16 -11.90
N VAL A 32 -0.34 2.89 -10.59
CA VAL A 32 -0.49 1.54 -10.04
C VAL A 32 -1.92 1.07 -10.28
N ASP A 33 -2.07 -0.13 -10.83
CA ASP A 33 -3.38 -0.73 -11.07
C ASP A 33 -4.06 -1.13 -9.75
N SER A 34 -5.38 -0.88 -9.65
CA SER A 34 -6.21 -1.23 -8.50
C SER A 34 -6.13 -2.72 -8.08
N LEU A 35 -5.94 -3.64 -9.04
CA LEU A 35 -5.72 -5.06 -8.78
C LEU A 35 -4.38 -5.28 -8.08
N LYS A 36 -3.32 -4.61 -8.55
CA LYS A 36 -1.99 -4.70 -7.93
C LYS A 36 -1.97 -4.12 -6.53
N GLN A 37 -2.68 -3.02 -6.32
CA GLN A 37 -2.80 -2.43 -4.99
C GLN A 37 -3.56 -3.38 -4.04
N THR A 38 -4.65 -4.01 -4.50
CA THR A 38 -5.38 -5.02 -3.73
C THR A 38 -4.49 -6.19 -3.33
N GLU A 39 -3.69 -6.73 -4.26
CA GLU A 39 -2.74 -7.81 -4.00
C GLU A 39 -1.69 -7.42 -2.95
N LEU A 40 -1.15 -6.19 -3.05
CA LEU A 40 -0.15 -5.68 -2.11
C LEU A 40 -0.72 -5.45 -0.71
N LEU A 41 -1.92 -4.87 -0.63
CA LEU A 41 -2.65 -4.68 0.61
C LEU A 41 -2.93 -6.00 1.31
N ALA A 42 -3.36 -7.03 0.57
CA ALA A 42 -3.56 -8.37 1.12
C ALA A 42 -2.25 -8.96 1.69
N ARG A 43 -1.13 -8.74 1.00
CA ARG A 43 0.19 -9.17 1.47
C ARG A 43 0.63 -8.45 2.74
N VAL A 44 0.38 -7.15 2.83
CA VAL A 44 0.60 -6.36 4.06
C VAL A 44 -0.29 -6.87 5.19
N ALA A 45 -1.57 -7.15 4.91
CA ALA A 45 -2.48 -7.68 5.92
C ALA A 45 -1.99 -9.03 6.48
N ASP A 46 -1.52 -9.93 5.62
CA ASP A 46 -0.93 -11.22 6.02
C ASP A 46 0.36 -11.05 6.83
N GLU A 47 1.27 -10.18 6.37
CA GLU A 47 2.58 -9.96 7.02
C GLU A 47 2.47 -9.31 8.40
N TYR A 48 1.48 -8.45 8.60
CA TYR A 48 1.28 -7.70 9.86
C TYR A 48 0.09 -8.20 10.70
N GLY A 49 -0.60 -9.26 10.28
CA GLY A 49 -1.69 -9.87 11.04
C GLY A 49 -2.95 -9.01 11.13
N LEU A 50 -3.24 -8.19 10.11
CA LEU A 50 -4.48 -7.44 10.03
C LEU A 50 -5.66 -8.39 9.76
N PRO A 51 -6.85 -8.14 10.34
CA PRO A 51 -8.01 -8.98 10.08
C PRO A 51 -8.31 -9.04 8.57
N GLU A 52 -8.36 -10.25 8.01
CA GLU A 52 -8.63 -10.51 6.58
C GLU A 52 -9.95 -9.85 6.11
N THR A 53 -10.89 -9.68 7.05
CA THR A 53 -12.14 -8.94 6.85
C THR A 53 -11.96 -7.50 7.28
N LEU A 54 -11.31 -6.70 6.44
CA LEU A 54 -11.56 -5.27 6.46
C LEU A 54 -12.89 -5.06 5.70
N ASP A 55 -14.02 -5.40 6.34
CA ASP A 55 -15.36 -5.19 5.79
C ASP A 55 -15.55 -3.68 5.54
N GLY A 56 -15.38 -3.23 4.29
CA GLY A 56 -15.38 -1.81 3.92
C GLY A 56 -14.04 -1.28 3.40
N PHE A 57 -13.02 -2.12 3.25
CA PHE A 57 -11.72 -1.72 2.71
C PHE A 57 -11.80 -1.48 1.21
N ARG A 58 -11.96 -0.22 0.83
CA ARG A 58 -11.85 0.17 -0.56
C ARG A 58 -10.42 0.61 -0.79
N VAL A 59 -9.80 0.05 -1.83
CA VAL A 59 -8.54 0.52 -2.42
C VAL A 59 -8.59 2.03 -2.66
N THR A 60 -9.76 2.55 -3.06
CA THR A 60 -10.01 3.99 -3.25
C THR A 60 -9.87 4.83 -1.97
N ASP A 61 -9.98 4.23 -0.79
CA ASP A 61 -9.89 4.95 0.48
C ASP A 61 -8.44 4.98 1.02
N HIS A 62 -7.52 4.24 0.37
CA HIS A 62 -6.14 4.03 0.81
C HIS A 62 -5.15 4.21 -0.36
N GLY A 63 -5.29 5.33 -1.07
CA GLY A 63 -4.50 5.66 -2.26
C GLY A 63 -3.02 5.97 -1.97
N THR A 64 -2.65 6.23 -0.72
CA THR A 64 -1.29 6.64 -0.32
C THR A 64 -0.63 5.67 0.67
N LEU A 65 0.70 5.64 0.69
CA LEU A 65 1.45 4.81 1.65
C LEU A 65 1.25 5.24 3.10
N ALA A 66 1.01 6.53 3.37
CA ALA A 66 0.68 7.01 4.71
C ALA A 66 -0.62 6.38 5.22
N GLN A 67 -1.68 6.40 4.42
CA GLN A 67 -2.97 5.79 4.77
C GLN A 67 -2.83 4.28 5.01
N ILE A 68 -2.02 3.60 4.19
CA ILE A 68 -1.76 2.17 4.37
C ILE A 68 -1.01 1.92 5.68
N ALA A 69 -0.03 2.76 6.02
CA ALA A 69 0.74 2.64 7.24
C ALA A 69 -0.10 2.84 8.51
N ASP A 70 -1.14 3.67 8.45
CA ASP A 70 -2.06 3.92 9.58
C ASP A 70 -2.90 2.69 9.96
N LEU A 71 -3.06 1.73 9.05
CA LEU A 71 -3.81 0.49 9.30
C LEU A 71 -3.04 -0.50 10.14
N VAL A 72 -1.72 -0.37 10.17
CA VAL A 72 -0.79 -1.36 10.71
C VAL A 72 -0.34 -1.01 12.13
N ILE A 73 -1.07 -0.13 12.82
CA ILE A 73 -0.73 0.44 14.14
C ILE A 73 -1.48 -0.27 15.27
#